data_AF-D8T665-F1
#
_entry.id   AF-D8T665-F1
#
_cell.length_a   1.000
_cell.length_b   1.000
_cell.length_c   1.000
_cell.angle_alpha   90.00
_cell.angle_beta   90.00
_cell.angle_gamma   90.00
#
_symmetry.space_group_name_H-M   'P 1'
#
loop_
_entity.id
_entity.type
_entity.pdbx_description
1 polymer ?
#
loop_
_entity_poly.entity_id
_entity_poly.type
_entity_poly.pdbx_seq_one_letter_code
_entity_poly.pdbx_strand_id
1 'polypeptide(L)'
;MDECALCSALLSRSTKSYTSRVLIDRYSLFVNDYIDSKQLHYLLAENQAELENMAGSRGSSNNFMARIVPVYVFDLKSDRIVMLDRDHQSMAFRDMIIAIRSKGYQTVSEFNCNHRPMMVETRRLERPLVASLLQTLWGVTPTYLTWSSEHNSTFLDYTWSLGNTPFGPFSKLSSLSFAQRDAAPRNVLHTMLNTTVWGAIEMLETLKGLGGEKAVLKSRQGTEMNQRWNLLLYKLNKATSAMSHFDFNLAL
;
A
#
# COMPACT_ATOMS: atom_id res chain seq x y z
N MET A 1 0.30 21.42 -20.46
CA MET A 1 1.06 20.93 -19.29
C MET A 1 2.44 20.62 -19.80
N ASP A 2 3.37 21.50 -19.43
CA ASP A 2 4.76 21.43 -19.85
C ASP A 2 5.37 20.10 -19.41
N GLU A 3 6.20 19.54 -20.29
CA GLU A 3 6.89 18.29 -20.02
C GLU A 3 7.82 18.50 -18.82
N CYS A 4 7.50 17.81 -17.71
CA CYS A 4 8.37 17.80 -16.54
C CYS A 4 9.68 17.09 -16.93
N ALA A 5 10.72 17.88 -17.21
CA ALA A 5 12.03 17.37 -17.65
C ALA A 5 12.62 16.40 -16.61
N LEU A 6 12.53 16.76 -15.32
CA LEU A 6 12.93 15.89 -14.21
C LEU A 6 12.16 14.55 -14.26
N CYS A 7 10.83 14.59 -14.31
CA CYS A 7 9.98 13.40 -14.35
C CYS A 7 10.32 12.50 -15.56
N SER A 8 10.58 13.09 -16.72
CA SER A 8 10.98 12.35 -17.92
C SER A 8 12.34 11.66 -17.75
N ALA A 9 13.30 12.33 -17.10
CA ALA A 9 14.62 11.78 -16.79
C ALA A 9 14.54 10.65 -15.76
N LEU A 10 13.72 10.82 -14.70
CA LEU A 10 13.51 9.77 -13.70
C LEU A 10 12.88 8.53 -14.34
N LEU A 11 11.84 8.72 -15.16
CA LEU A 11 11.18 7.63 -15.88
C LEU A 11 12.17 6.90 -16.80
N SER A 12 12.93 7.63 -17.61
CA SER A 12 13.94 7.04 -18.51
C SER A 12 15.00 6.23 -17.77
N ARG A 13 15.43 6.68 -16.58
CA ARG A 13 16.42 5.96 -15.76
C ARG A 13 15.85 4.68 -15.15
N SER A 14 14.55 4.65 -14.89
CA SER A 14 13.83 3.49 -14.37
C SER A 14 13.34 2.51 -15.43
N THR A 15 13.43 2.87 -16.72
CA THR A 15 13.04 1.98 -17.82
C THR A 15 14.01 0.81 -17.94
N LYS A 16 13.47 -0.40 -17.96
CA LYS A 16 14.20 -1.64 -18.23
C LYS A 16 13.52 -2.37 -19.38
N SER A 17 14.27 -3.20 -20.09
CA SER A 17 13.74 -4.05 -21.14
C SER A 17 13.74 -5.51 -20.71
N TYR A 18 12.76 -6.27 -21.16
CA TYR A 18 12.67 -7.71 -20.96
C TYR A 18 12.29 -8.41 -22.26
N THR A 19 12.69 -9.67 -22.38
CA THR A 19 12.34 -10.52 -23.52
C THR A 19 11.24 -11.48 -23.14
N SER A 20 10.12 -11.47 -23.86
CA SER A 20 9.04 -12.44 -23.71
C SER A 20 9.02 -13.39 -24.91
N ARG A 21 8.64 -14.65 -24.65
CA ARG A 21 8.35 -15.64 -25.70
C ARG A 21 6.84 -15.73 -25.81
N VAL A 22 6.30 -15.31 -26.94
CA VAL A 22 4.86 -15.41 -27.21
C VAL A 22 4.63 -16.45 -28.30
N LEU A 23 3.69 -17.35 -28.05
CA LEU A 23 3.26 -18.35 -29.01
C LEU A 23 1.99 -17.85 -29.71
N ILE A 24 2.16 -17.24 -30.88
CA ILE A 24 1.06 -16.94 -31.82
C ILE A 24 1.40 -17.72 -33.09
N ASP A 25 0.83 -18.92 -33.23
CA ASP A 25 1.11 -19.93 -34.26
C ASP A 25 2.58 -20.46 -34.32
N ARG A 26 3.58 -19.64 -34.00
CA ARG A 26 5.01 -19.96 -33.87
C ARG A 26 5.63 -19.18 -32.71
N TYR A 27 6.70 -19.72 -32.12
CA TYR A 27 7.45 -19.00 -31.07
C TYR A 27 8.16 -17.78 -31.67
N SER A 28 7.78 -16.60 -31.20
CA SER A 28 8.46 -15.33 -31.51
C SER A 28 8.97 -14.68 -30.22
N LEU A 29 10.15 -14.07 -30.32
CA LEU A 29 10.76 -13.30 -29.24
C LEU A 29 10.38 -11.83 -29.40
N PHE A 30 9.80 -11.25 -28.36
CA PHE A 30 9.49 -9.83 -28.29
C PHE A 30 10.31 -9.16 -27.21
N VAL A 31 10.89 -8.00 -27.52
CA VAL A 31 11.56 -7.13 -26.54
C VAL A 31 10.56 -6.05 -26.15
N ASN A 32 10.19 -6.02 -24.88
CA ASN A 32 9.25 -5.05 -24.33
C ASN A 32 9.94 -4.23 -23.23
N ASP A 33 9.53 -2.98 -23.09
CA ASP A 33 9.99 -2.10 -22.03
C ASP A 33 9.01 -2.12 -20.85
N TYR A 34 9.52 -2.00 -19.64
CA TYR A 34 8.76 -1.81 -18.41
C TYR A 34 9.46 -0.80 -17.52
N ILE A 35 8.72 -0.23 -16.57
CA ILE A 35 9.31 0.64 -15.55
C ILE A 35 9.56 -0.18 -14.30
N ASP A 36 10.81 -0.20 -13.82
CA ASP A 36 11.15 -0.77 -12.51
C ASP A 36 10.61 0.14 -11.41
N SER A 37 9.59 -0.34 -10.70
CA SER A 37 8.88 0.48 -9.72
C SER A 37 9.76 0.84 -8.53
N LYS A 38 10.66 -0.05 -8.11
CA LYS A 38 11.57 0.17 -6.97
C LYS A 38 12.63 1.20 -7.31
N GLN A 39 13.17 1.13 -8.53
CA GLN A 39 14.12 2.12 -9.00
C GLN A 39 13.46 3.50 -9.14
N LEU A 40 12.24 3.56 -9.68
CA LEU A 40 11.50 4.81 -9.78
C LEU A 40 11.13 5.37 -8.39
N HIS A 41 10.74 4.51 -7.46
CA HIS A 41 10.48 4.88 -6.06
C HIS A 41 11.70 5.52 -5.40
N TYR A 42 12.86 4.88 -5.51
CA TYR A 42 14.12 5.42 -4.99
C TYR A 42 14.43 6.81 -5.57
N LEU A 43 14.32 6.95 -6.89
CA LEU A 43 14.58 8.21 -7.59
C LEU A 43 13.59 9.32 -7.21
N LEU A 44 12.31 8.99 -7.03
CA LEU A 44 11.30 9.95 -6.58
C LEU A 44 11.54 10.40 -5.15
N ALA A 45 11.92 9.47 -4.26
CA ALA A 45 12.25 9.79 -2.87
C ALA A 45 13.48 10.71 -2.78
N GLU A 46 14.50 10.47 -3.61
CA GLU A 46 15.70 11.32 -3.67
C GLU A 46 15.39 12.76 -4.14
N ASN A 47 14.42 12.92 -5.04
CA ASN A 47 14.07 14.21 -5.65
C ASN A 47 12.77 14.81 -5.08
N GLN A 48 12.29 14.32 -3.94
CA GLN A 48 10.97 14.67 -3.39
C GLN A 48 10.79 16.17 -3.17
N ALA A 49 11.78 16.85 -2.58
CA ALA A 49 11.70 18.28 -2.29
C ALA A 49 11.56 19.13 -3.56
N GLU A 50 12.26 18.76 -4.63
CA GLU A 50 12.16 19.45 -5.93
C GLU A 50 10.78 19.23 -6.55
N LEU A 51 10.28 17.99 -6.50
CA LEU A 51 8.95 17.63 -7.00
C LEU A 51 7.83 18.35 -6.23
N GLU A 52 7.95 18.48 -4.92
CA GLU A 52 7.00 19.22 -4.09
C GLU A 52 6.99 20.71 -4.43
N ASN A 53 8.18 21.31 -4.64
CA ASN A 53 8.31 22.69 -5.08
C ASN A 53 7.67 22.89 -6.47
N MET A 54 7.91 21.97 -7.41
CA MET A 54 7.30 22.00 -8.75
C MET A 54 5.78 21.84 -8.72
N ALA A 55 5.26 21.02 -7.80
CA ALA A 55 3.83 20.81 -7.62
C ALA A 55 3.12 22.04 -6.99
N GLY A 56 3.86 23.06 -6.55
CA GLY A 56 3.31 24.17 -5.78
C GLY A 56 2.75 23.75 -4.42
N SER A 57 3.06 22.52 -3.99
CA SER A 57 2.68 21.96 -2.70
C SER A 57 3.56 22.60 -1.65
N ARG A 58 3.17 23.78 -1.17
CA ARG A 58 3.73 24.33 0.07
C ARG A 58 3.45 23.31 1.15
N GLY A 59 4.53 22.72 1.68
CA GLY A 59 4.51 21.64 2.67
C GLY A 59 3.26 21.72 3.53
N SER A 60 2.43 20.69 3.40
CA SER A 60 1.16 20.63 4.13
C SER A 60 1.43 20.94 5.59
N SER A 61 0.55 21.76 6.13
CA SER A 61 0.63 22.39 7.44
C SER A 61 1.14 21.47 8.54
N ASN A 62 1.78 22.08 9.54
CA ASN A 62 2.29 21.55 10.81
C ASN A 62 1.27 20.76 11.67
N ASN A 63 0.41 19.94 11.08
CA ASN A 63 -0.35 18.91 11.77
C ASN A 63 0.49 17.64 11.80
N PHE A 64 1.28 17.48 12.85
CA PHE A 64 2.00 16.25 13.20
C PHE A 64 1.12 14.98 13.23
N MET A 65 -0.22 15.12 13.15
CA MET A 65 -1.18 14.03 13.20
C MET A 65 -1.67 13.52 11.83
N ALA A 66 -1.40 14.22 10.72
CA ALA A 66 -1.89 13.81 9.41
C ALA A 66 -0.79 13.13 8.58
N ARG A 67 -0.94 11.84 8.26
CA ARG A 67 -0.07 11.13 7.31
C ARG A 67 -0.46 11.52 5.89
N ILE A 68 0.49 12.12 5.16
CA ILE A 68 0.31 12.50 3.75
C ILE A 68 1.09 11.53 2.89
N VAL A 69 0.45 11.02 1.85
CA VAL A 69 1.04 10.06 0.92
C VAL A 69 0.94 10.67 -0.49
N PRO A 70 2.07 11.10 -1.10
CA PRO A 70 2.07 11.57 -2.48
C PRO A 70 1.65 10.46 -3.46
N VAL A 71 0.88 10.85 -4.46
CA VAL A 71 0.46 9.99 -5.57
C VAL A 71 1.02 10.57 -6.86
N TYR A 72 2.07 9.92 -7.39
CA TYR A 72 2.70 10.30 -8.64
C TYR A 72 1.99 9.61 -9.81
N VAL A 73 1.43 10.39 -10.72
CA VAL A 73 0.74 9.88 -11.92
C VAL A 73 1.52 10.31 -13.17
N PHE A 74 2.15 9.34 -13.82
CA PHE A 74 2.85 9.53 -15.08
C PHE A 74 1.89 9.26 -16.24
N ASP A 75 1.42 10.34 -16.88
CA ASP A 75 0.59 10.26 -18.07
C ASP A 75 1.45 10.32 -19.33
N LEU A 76 1.67 9.16 -19.95
CA LEU A 76 2.60 9.02 -21.07
C LEU A 76 1.91 9.37 -22.38
N LYS A 77 2.51 10.31 -23.12
CA LYS A 77 2.07 10.66 -24.50
C LYS A 77 2.43 9.59 -25.53
N SER A 78 3.39 8.72 -25.23
CA SER A 78 3.89 7.68 -26.13
C SER A 78 2.82 6.65 -26.45
N ASP A 79 2.80 6.17 -27.70
CA ASP A 79 1.96 5.04 -28.13
C ASP A 79 2.48 3.68 -27.61
N ARG A 80 3.71 3.64 -27.09
CA ARG A 80 4.23 2.45 -26.42
C ARG A 80 3.50 2.23 -25.11
N ILE A 81 3.01 1.02 -24.90
CA ILE A 81 2.43 0.62 -23.62
C ILE A 81 3.56 0.21 -22.69
N VAL A 82 3.66 0.89 -21.56
CA VAL A 82 4.62 0.60 -20.50
C VAL A 82 3.87 0.45 -19.19
N MET A 83 4.26 -0.56 -18.42
CA MET A 83 3.67 -0.91 -17.13
C MET A 83 4.77 -0.92 -16.06
N LEU A 84 4.39 -0.71 -14.80
CA LEU A 84 5.25 -0.93 -13.64
C LEU A 84 5.45 -2.43 -13.47
N ASP A 85 6.70 -2.85 -13.34
CA ASP A 85 7.09 -4.25 -13.12
C ASP A 85 6.45 -5.26 -14.11
N ARG A 86 6.13 -4.79 -15.32
CA ARG A 86 5.54 -5.49 -16.49
C ARG A 86 4.02 -5.62 -16.50
N ASP A 87 3.38 -5.68 -15.34
CA ASP A 87 1.96 -6.03 -15.22
C ASP A 87 1.11 -5.02 -14.43
N HIS A 88 1.74 -4.10 -13.69
CA HIS A 88 1.03 -3.16 -12.82
C HIS A 88 0.86 -1.77 -13.45
N GLN A 89 -0.33 -1.19 -13.37
CA GLN A 89 -0.54 0.23 -13.70
C GLN A 89 -0.23 1.15 -12.51
N SER A 90 -0.24 0.59 -11.30
CA SER A 90 0.05 1.32 -10.07
C SER A 90 0.75 0.43 -9.06
N MET A 91 1.70 0.99 -8.34
CA MET A 91 2.42 0.33 -7.25
C MET A 91 2.26 1.14 -5.97
N ALA A 92 1.96 0.42 -4.89
CA ALA A 92 1.87 0.95 -3.54
C ALA A 92 3.21 0.78 -2.82
N PHE A 93 3.76 1.87 -2.31
CA PHE A 93 4.88 1.87 -1.38
C PHE A 93 4.40 2.37 -0.02
N ARG A 94 5.23 2.24 1.02
CA ARG A 94 4.86 2.69 2.38
C ARG A 94 4.67 4.22 2.44
N ASP A 95 5.37 4.96 1.61
CA ASP A 95 5.52 6.40 1.66
C ASP A 95 4.92 7.11 0.44
N MET A 96 4.67 6.41 -0.67
CA MET A 96 4.10 6.99 -1.88
C MET A 96 3.35 5.97 -2.73
N ILE A 97 2.60 6.46 -3.71
CA ILE A 97 1.97 5.64 -4.74
C ILE A 97 2.45 6.13 -6.09
N ILE A 98 2.81 5.19 -6.97
CA ILE A 98 3.27 5.48 -8.32
C ILE A 98 2.29 4.85 -9.29
N ALA A 99 1.79 5.61 -10.27
CA ALA A 99 0.91 5.11 -11.31
C ALA A 99 1.35 5.58 -12.69
N ILE A 100 1.13 4.72 -13.70
CA ILE A 100 1.47 4.98 -15.10
C ILE A 100 0.22 4.80 -15.94
N ARG A 101 -0.14 5.85 -16.69
CA ARG A 101 -1.14 5.78 -17.76
C ARG A 101 -0.45 5.78 -19.09
N SER A 102 -0.63 4.70 -19.85
CA SER A 102 -0.20 4.63 -21.25
C SER A 102 -1.33 5.10 -22.18
N LYS A 103 -0.98 5.66 -23.34
CA LYS A 103 -1.96 6.11 -24.35
C LYS A 103 -2.73 4.94 -24.98
N GLY A 104 -2.05 3.80 -25.18
CA GLY A 104 -2.65 2.56 -25.65
C GLY A 104 -3.76 2.09 -24.70
N TYR A 105 -4.86 1.57 -25.27
CA TYR A 105 -6.06 1.22 -24.50
C TYR A 105 -5.95 -0.14 -23.81
N GLN A 106 -5.33 -1.12 -24.47
CA GLN A 106 -5.22 -2.49 -23.98
C GLN A 106 -3.87 -3.10 -24.32
N THR A 107 -3.39 -3.99 -23.46
CA THR A 107 -2.21 -4.84 -23.72
C THR A 107 -2.52 -6.30 -23.42
N VAL A 108 -1.77 -7.19 -24.07
CA VAL A 108 -1.76 -8.62 -23.75
C VAL A 108 -1.11 -8.80 -22.38
N SER A 109 -1.80 -9.51 -21.50
CA SER A 109 -1.30 -9.89 -20.19
C SER A 109 -0.53 -11.20 -20.24
N GLU A 110 0.29 -11.47 -19.23
CA GLU A 110 0.95 -12.77 -19.05
C GLU A 110 -0.04 -13.87 -18.61
N PHE A 111 -1.25 -13.51 -18.19
CA PHE A 111 -2.29 -14.47 -17.83
C PHE A 111 -3.01 -15.03 -19.07
N ASN A 112 -3.30 -16.34 -19.02
CA ASN A 112 -4.09 -17.05 -20.02
C ASN A 112 -5.34 -17.66 -19.38
N CYS A 113 -6.47 -17.62 -20.09
CA CYS A 113 -7.69 -18.31 -19.71
C CYS A 113 -8.06 -19.32 -20.81
N ASN A 114 -8.09 -20.62 -20.49
CA ASN A 114 -8.34 -21.69 -21.46
C ASN A 114 -7.44 -21.56 -22.72
N HIS A 115 -6.14 -21.33 -22.50
CA HIS A 115 -5.13 -21.10 -23.55
C HIS A 115 -5.34 -19.85 -24.41
N ARG A 116 -6.25 -18.95 -24.03
CA ARG A 116 -6.41 -17.66 -24.69
C ARG A 116 -5.73 -16.56 -23.88
N PRO A 117 -4.90 -15.72 -24.50
CA PRO A 117 -4.30 -14.58 -23.82
C PRO A 117 -5.37 -13.62 -23.33
N MET A 118 -5.21 -13.14 -22.10
CA MET A 118 -6.12 -12.15 -21.52
C MET A 118 -5.64 -10.74 -21.83
N MET A 119 -6.57 -9.83 -22.07
CA MET A 119 -6.27 -8.40 -22.29
C MET A 119 -6.55 -7.60 -21.03
N VAL A 120 -5.68 -6.63 -20.73
CA VAL A 120 -5.85 -5.68 -19.62
C VAL A 120 -6.00 -4.28 -20.17
N GLU A 121 -6.92 -3.50 -19.59
CA GLU A 121 -7.11 -2.09 -19.94
C GLU A 121 -6.02 -1.24 -19.27
N THR A 122 -5.26 -0.48 -20.06
CA THR A 122 -4.06 0.25 -19.60
C THR A 122 -4.30 1.75 -19.44
N ARG A 123 -5.47 2.24 -19.86
CA ARG A 123 -5.80 3.68 -19.85
C ARG A 123 -6.56 4.13 -18.59
N ARG A 124 -7.36 3.25 -18.00
CA ARG A 124 -8.12 3.54 -16.77
C ARG A 124 -7.25 3.32 -15.54
N LEU A 125 -7.12 4.37 -14.73
CA LEU A 125 -6.31 4.37 -13.51
C LEU A 125 -7.14 4.29 -12.24
N GLU A 126 -8.45 4.50 -12.30
CA GLU A 126 -9.32 4.63 -11.13
C GLU A 126 -9.26 3.38 -10.26
N ARG A 127 -9.41 2.21 -10.89
CA ARG A 127 -9.32 0.91 -10.21
C ARG A 127 -7.94 0.66 -9.58
N PRO A 128 -6.83 0.64 -10.34
CA PRO A 128 -5.51 0.33 -9.78
C PRO A 128 -5.06 1.37 -8.73
N LEU A 129 -5.40 2.65 -8.90
CA LEU A 129 -5.14 3.67 -7.88
C LEU A 129 -5.89 3.41 -6.57
N VAL A 130 -7.18 3.05 -6.62
CA VAL A 130 -7.94 2.68 -5.42
C VAL A 130 -7.29 1.49 -4.71
N ALA A 131 -6.83 0.47 -5.45
CA ALA A 131 -6.11 -0.66 -4.87
C ALA A 131 -4.81 -0.25 -4.17
N SER A 132 -4.04 0.66 -4.77
CA SER A 132 -2.77 1.13 -4.20
C SER A 132 -2.97 2.03 -2.99
N LEU A 133 -4.02 2.85 -3.00
CA LEU A 133 -4.44 3.67 -1.86
C LEU A 133 -4.82 2.80 -0.66
N LEU A 134 -5.62 1.74 -0.90
CA LEU A 134 -6.03 0.80 0.14
C LEU A 134 -4.85 0.10 0.81
N GLN A 135 -3.85 -0.29 0.02
CA GLN A 135 -2.61 -0.88 0.56
C GLN A 135 -1.83 0.13 1.39
N THR A 136 -1.60 1.32 0.86
CA THR A 136 -0.69 2.29 1.48
C THR A 136 -1.28 2.93 2.75
N LEU A 137 -2.56 3.30 2.69
CA LEU A 137 -3.24 4.06 3.74
C LEU A 137 -3.82 3.14 4.83
N TRP A 138 -4.44 2.03 4.43
CA TRP A 138 -5.15 1.13 5.35
C TRP A 138 -4.55 -0.28 5.45
N GLY A 139 -3.43 -0.56 4.76
CA GLY A 139 -2.79 -1.87 4.83
C GLY A 139 -3.64 -3.02 4.26
N VAL A 140 -4.66 -2.72 3.45
CA VAL A 140 -5.53 -3.76 2.89
C VAL A 140 -4.74 -4.53 1.84
N THR A 141 -4.58 -5.83 2.05
CA THR A 141 -3.84 -6.69 1.15
C THR A 141 -4.65 -7.05 -0.11
N PRO A 142 -3.98 -7.22 -1.26
CA PRO A 142 -4.58 -7.83 -2.44
C PRO A 142 -5.22 -9.19 -2.13
N THR A 143 -6.41 -9.45 -2.69
CA THR A 143 -7.17 -10.69 -2.43
C THR A 143 -6.54 -11.95 -3.02
N TYR A 144 -5.54 -11.79 -3.89
CA TYR A 144 -4.76 -12.90 -4.46
C TYR A 144 -3.51 -13.22 -3.64
N LEU A 145 -3.24 -12.46 -2.58
CA LEU A 145 -2.12 -12.75 -1.68
C LEU A 145 -2.62 -13.46 -0.44
N THR A 146 -1.95 -14.56 -0.12
CA THR A 146 -2.19 -15.32 1.10
C THR A 146 -0.87 -15.61 1.80
N TRP A 147 -0.91 -15.74 3.13
CA TRP A 147 0.25 -16.01 3.95
C TRP A 147 0.34 -17.50 4.28
N SER A 148 1.49 -18.12 4.01
CA SER A 148 1.78 -19.48 4.50
C SER A 148 2.62 -19.39 5.77
N SER A 149 2.10 -19.92 6.88
CA SER A 149 2.89 -20.11 8.10
C SER A 149 4.02 -21.14 7.90
N GLU A 150 3.79 -22.17 7.10
CA GLU A 150 4.77 -23.24 6.83
C GLU A 150 6.00 -22.72 6.08
N HIS A 151 5.77 -21.83 5.11
CA HIS A 151 6.85 -21.23 4.32
C HIS A 151 7.34 -19.89 4.88
N ASN A 152 6.66 -19.35 5.90
CA ASN A 152 6.91 -18.02 6.44
C ASN A 152 6.99 -16.95 5.33
N SER A 153 6.11 -17.08 4.34
CA SER A 153 6.12 -16.24 3.14
C SER A 153 4.71 -16.06 2.58
N THR A 154 4.50 -14.94 1.88
CA THR A 154 3.30 -14.74 1.06
C THR A 154 3.41 -15.44 -0.28
N PHE A 155 2.33 -16.03 -0.76
CA PHE A 155 2.26 -16.61 -2.10
C PHE A 155 1.01 -16.13 -2.85
N LEU A 156 1.05 -16.26 -4.17
CA LEU A 156 -0.07 -15.92 -5.05
C LEU A 156 -1.07 -17.07 -5.05
N ASP A 157 -2.28 -16.81 -4.56
CA ASP A 157 -3.42 -17.73 -4.63
C ASP A 157 -4.66 -17.00 -5.14
N TYR A 158 -5.03 -17.29 -6.38
CA TYR A 158 -6.19 -16.69 -7.02
C TYR A 158 -7.52 -17.37 -6.66
N THR A 159 -7.52 -18.46 -5.88
CA THR A 159 -8.72 -19.22 -5.52
C THR A 159 -9.78 -18.33 -4.87
N TRP A 160 -9.34 -17.35 -4.05
CA TRP A 160 -10.20 -16.40 -3.34
C TRP A 160 -10.21 -15.00 -3.97
N SER A 161 -9.65 -14.86 -5.17
CA SER A 161 -9.60 -13.60 -5.93
C SER A 161 -10.75 -13.41 -6.89
N LEU A 162 -11.84 -14.13 -6.65
CA LEU A 162 -13.05 -14.03 -7.44
C LEU A 162 -13.88 -12.83 -6.93
N GLY A 163 -14.23 -11.93 -7.84
CA GLY A 163 -15.25 -10.90 -7.59
C GLY A 163 -14.78 -9.45 -7.70
N ASN A 164 -15.67 -8.58 -7.22
CA ASN A 164 -15.59 -7.12 -7.34
C ASN A 164 -14.53 -6.56 -6.39
N THR A 165 -13.28 -6.54 -6.85
CA THR A 165 -12.16 -5.97 -6.10
C THR A 165 -11.39 -4.99 -6.96
N PRO A 166 -10.77 -3.96 -6.37
CA PRO A 166 -9.89 -3.07 -7.12
C PRO A 166 -8.54 -3.72 -7.42
N PHE A 167 -8.18 -4.80 -6.75
CA PHE A 167 -6.87 -5.46 -6.88
C PHE A 167 -6.73 -6.34 -8.13
N GLY A 168 -7.82 -6.91 -8.62
CA GLY A 168 -7.79 -7.81 -9.77
C GLY A 168 -7.51 -7.06 -11.09
N PRO A 169 -6.51 -7.45 -11.91
CA PRO A 169 -6.19 -6.76 -13.17
C PRO A 169 -7.34 -6.81 -14.19
N PHE A 170 -8.20 -7.82 -14.10
CA PHE A 170 -9.36 -8.01 -14.98
C PHE A 170 -10.67 -7.45 -14.41
N SER A 171 -10.65 -6.92 -13.19
CA SER A 171 -11.82 -6.30 -12.61
C SER A 171 -12.14 -4.99 -13.34
N LYS A 172 -13.43 -4.74 -13.58
CA LYS A 172 -13.94 -3.46 -14.10
C LYS A 172 -14.45 -2.54 -12.99
N LEU A 173 -14.43 -3.01 -11.74
CA LEU A 173 -15.06 -2.35 -10.62
C LEU A 173 -14.02 -1.83 -9.64
N SER A 174 -14.26 -0.66 -9.11
CA SER A 174 -13.51 -0.05 -7.99
C SER A 174 -14.20 -0.25 -6.65
N SER A 175 -15.30 -1.02 -6.61
CA SER A 175 -16.02 -1.32 -5.37
C SER A 175 -15.24 -2.30 -4.50
N LEU A 176 -15.48 -2.19 -3.18
CA LEU A 176 -14.81 -3.02 -2.17
C LEU A 176 -15.70 -4.19 -1.78
N SER A 177 -15.11 -5.38 -1.71
CA SER A 177 -15.72 -6.57 -1.12
C SER A 177 -15.90 -6.39 0.40
N PHE A 178 -16.73 -7.24 1.02
CA PHE A 178 -16.90 -7.25 2.48
C PHE A 178 -15.55 -7.37 3.21
N ALA A 179 -14.70 -8.32 2.79
CA ALA A 179 -13.39 -8.53 3.38
C ALA A 179 -12.50 -7.29 3.32
N GLN A 180 -12.53 -6.52 2.23
CA GLN A 180 -11.76 -5.29 2.09
C GLN A 180 -12.30 -4.14 2.94
N ARG A 181 -13.64 -4.02 3.02
CA ARG A 181 -14.29 -3.02 3.85
C ARG A 181 -14.07 -3.27 5.34
N ASP A 182 -14.04 -4.53 5.74
CA ASP A 182 -13.73 -4.95 7.12
C ASP A 182 -12.24 -4.76 7.45
N ALA A 183 -11.35 -5.18 6.54
CA ALA A 183 -9.91 -5.11 6.76
C ALA A 183 -9.40 -3.68 6.97
N ALA A 184 -9.93 -2.70 6.24
CA ALA A 184 -9.45 -1.31 6.30
C ALA A 184 -9.46 -0.70 7.72
N PRO A 185 -10.62 -0.58 8.41
CA PRO A 185 -10.66 -0.08 9.79
C PRO A 185 -10.01 -1.04 10.78
N ARG A 186 -10.12 -2.36 10.57
CA ARG A 186 -9.51 -3.37 11.44
C ARG A 186 -7.97 -3.23 11.49
N ASN A 187 -7.33 -2.98 10.35
CA ASN A 187 -5.89 -2.78 10.26
C ASN A 187 -5.43 -1.51 11.00
N VAL A 188 -6.22 -0.44 10.94
CA VAL A 188 -5.94 0.79 11.71
C VAL A 188 -5.97 0.49 13.20
N LEU A 189 -6.99 -0.21 13.68
CA LEU A 189 -7.09 -0.62 15.09
C LEU A 189 -5.96 -1.55 15.50
N HIS A 190 -5.62 -2.55 14.69
CA HIS A 190 -4.47 -3.42 14.97
C HIS A 190 -3.16 -2.64 15.05
N THR A 191 -2.98 -1.64 14.19
CA THR A 191 -1.80 -0.77 14.24
C THR A 191 -1.78 0.04 15.53
N MET A 192 -2.90 0.68 15.91
CA MET A 192 -3.04 1.45 17.14
C MET A 192 -2.82 0.59 18.39
N LEU A 193 -3.40 -0.61 18.42
CA LEU A 193 -3.23 -1.58 19.50
C LEU A 193 -1.76 -2.00 19.61
N ASN A 194 -1.12 -2.33 18.48
CA ASN A 194 0.29 -2.70 18.45
C ASN A 194 1.18 -1.57 18.97
N THR A 195 0.98 -0.33 18.52
CA THR A 195 1.74 0.83 19.03
C THR A 195 1.50 1.08 20.52
N THR A 196 0.27 0.88 21.00
CA THR A 196 -0.09 1.07 22.40
C THR A 196 0.53 0.00 23.30
N VAL A 197 0.50 -1.26 22.87
CA VAL A 197 1.10 -2.38 23.61
C VAL A 197 2.62 -2.24 23.64
N TRP A 198 3.26 -1.92 22.51
CA TRP A 198 4.69 -1.66 22.48
C TRP A 198 5.10 -0.50 23.39
N GLY A 199 4.38 0.62 23.36
CA GLY A 199 4.64 1.75 24.26
C GLY A 199 4.47 1.38 25.74
N ALA A 200 3.50 0.52 26.07
CA ALA A 200 3.33 0.02 27.43
C ALA A 200 4.47 -0.92 27.86
N ILE A 201 4.94 -1.80 26.97
CA ILE A 201 6.09 -2.68 27.24
C ILE A 201 7.35 -1.84 27.48
N GLU A 202 7.64 -0.87 26.61
CA GLU A 202 8.79 0.03 26.75
C GLU A 202 8.73 0.83 28.07
N MET A 203 7.56 1.34 28.44
CA MET A 203 7.35 1.99 29.74
C MET A 203 7.66 1.06 30.91
N LEU A 204 7.24 -0.20 30.86
CA LEU A 204 7.50 -1.16 31.93
C LEU A 204 8.98 -1.56 32.01
N GLU A 205 9.63 -1.72 30.86
CA GLU A 205 11.06 -2.02 30.78
C GLU A 205 11.92 -0.87 31.32
N THR A 206 11.59 0.37 30.96
CA THR A 206 12.27 1.57 31.49
C THR A 206 12.09 1.70 32.99
N LEU A 207 10.88 1.48 33.52
CA LEU A 207 10.63 1.46 34.97
C LEU A 207 11.43 0.38 35.69
N LYS A 208 11.52 -0.82 35.10
CA LYS A 208 12.34 -1.91 35.64
C LYS A 208 13.81 -1.54 35.68
N GLY A 209 14.33 -0.91 34.61
CA GLY A 209 15.72 -0.46 34.52
C GLY A 209 16.10 0.59 35.56
N LEU A 210 15.15 1.45 35.96
CA LEU A 210 15.34 2.50 36.97
C LEU A 210 15.18 2.02 38.43
N GLY A 211 15.13 0.70 38.67
CA GLY A 211 15.01 0.13 40.02
C GLY A 211 13.58 -0.21 40.45
N GLY A 212 12.62 -0.16 39.52
CA GLY A 212 11.23 -0.59 39.71
C GLY A 212 10.30 0.50 40.26
N GLU A 213 9.01 0.17 40.32
CA GLU A 213 7.94 1.11 40.66
C GLU A 213 8.18 1.85 41.98
N LYS A 214 8.58 1.13 43.04
CA LYS A 214 8.79 1.69 44.38
C LYS A 214 9.99 2.66 44.46
N ALA A 215 10.99 2.47 43.59
CA ALA A 215 12.17 3.34 43.54
C ALA A 215 11.89 4.62 42.75
N VAL A 216 11.05 4.54 41.71
CA VAL A 216 10.81 5.64 40.78
C VAL A 216 9.57 6.47 41.17
N LEU A 217 8.49 5.83 41.60
CA LEU A 217 7.20 6.49 41.82
C LEU A 217 7.00 6.80 43.31
N LYS A 218 6.73 8.08 43.60
CA LYS A 218 6.21 8.48 44.93
C LYS A 218 4.78 7.95 45.10
N SER A 219 4.32 7.81 46.35
CA SER A 219 3.00 7.24 46.67
C SER A 219 1.84 7.79 45.81
N ARG A 220 1.75 9.12 45.60
CA ARG A 220 0.74 9.75 44.74
C ARG A 220 0.89 9.38 43.24
N GLN A 221 2.12 9.30 42.75
CA GLN A 221 2.40 8.95 41.35
C GLN A 221 2.09 7.46 41.08
N GLY A 222 2.33 6.59 42.05
CA GLY A 222 1.95 5.17 41.97
C GLY A 222 0.43 4.99 41.87
N THR A 223 -0.35 5.74 42.66
CA THR A 223 -1.83 5.70 42.53
C THR A 223 -2.32 6.20 41.18
N GLU A 224 -1.72 7.26 40.66
CA GLU A 224 -2.07 7.80 39.35
C GLU A 224 -1.71 6.83 38.22
N MET A 225 -0.54 6.20 38.27
CA MET A 225 -0.14 5.19 37.31
C MET A 225 -1.10 4.00 37.31
N ASN A 226 -1.49 3.50 38.48
CA ASN A 226 -2.47 2.41 38.59
C ASN A 226 -3.84 2.80 38.00
N GLN A 227 -4.30 4.03 38.23
CA GLN A 227 -5.55 4.51 37.62
C GLN A 227 -5.45 4.57 36.09
N ARG A 228 -4.35 5.10 35.54
CA ARG A 228 -4.11 5.17 34.09
C ARG A 228 -3.99 3.77 33.48
N TRP A 229 -3.34 2.84 34.18
CA TRP A 229 -3.21 1.45 33.76
C TRP A 229 -4.57 0.74 33.70
N ASN A 230 -5.40 0.92 34.74
CA ASN A 230 -6.76 0.37 34.76
C ASN A 230 -7.64 0.97 33.65
N LEU A 231 -7.53 2.28 33.39
CA LEU A 231 -8.24 2.92 32.30
C LEU A 231 -7.78 2.39 30.93
N LEU A 232 -6.48 2.19 30.74
CA LEU A 232 -5.92 1.58 29.53
C LEU A 232 -6.50 0.18 29.32
N LEU A 233 -6.46 -0.68 30.34
CA LEU A 233 -7.00 -2.03 30.29
C LEU A 233 -8.51 -2.03 29.95
N TYR A 234 -9.28 -1.13 30.57
CA TYR A 234 -10.70 -0.97 30.28
C TYR A 234 -10.93 -0.58 28.81
N LYS A 235 -10.18 0.39 28.27
CA LYS A 235 -10.28 0.81 26.88
C LYS A 235 -9.92 -0.30 25.90
N LEU A 236 -8.85 -1.06 26.18
CA LEU A 236 -8.44 -2.20 25.36
C LEU A 236 -9.53 -3.27 25.32
N ASN A 237 -10.12 -3.64 26.46
CA ASN A 237 -11.21 -4.62 26.52
C ASN A 237 -12.47 -4.14 25.80
N LYS A 238 -12.79 -2.84 25.89
CA LYS A 238 -13.93 -2.27 25.17
C LYS A 238 -13.68 -2.28 23.65
N ALA A 239 -12.48 -1.93 23.20
CA ALA A 239 -12.10 -1.96 21.80
C ALA A 239 -12.14 -3.39 21.22
N THR A 240 -11.61 -4.38 21.93
CA THR A 240 -11.65 -5.79 21.48
C THR A 240 -13.07 -6.33 21.40
N SER A 241 -13.93 -6.00 22.36
CA SER A 241 -15.36 -6.33 22.32
C SER A 241 -16.06 -5.69 21.12
N ALA A 242 -15.84 -4.39 20.89
CA ALA A 242 -16.42 -3.67 19.76
C ALA A 242 -15.96 -4.25 18.40
N MET A 243 -14.67 -4.57 18.27
CA MET A 243 -14.11 -5.23 17.09
C MET A 243 -14.74 -6.60 16.82
N SER A 244 -15.10 -7.35 17.87
CA SER A 244 -15.77 -8.66 17.72
C SER A 244 -17.20 -8.53 17.18
N HIS A 245 -17.83 -7.38 17.39
CA HIS A 245 -19.16 -7.03 16.88
C HIS A 245 -19.12 -6.27 15.55
N PHE A 246 -17.95 -6.10 14.93
CA PHE A 246 -17.76 -5.29 13.71
C PHE A 246 -18.15 -3.81 13.86
N ASP A 247 -18.19 -3.29 15.09
CA ASP A 247 -18.47 -1.88 15.37
C ASP A 247 -17.15 -1.11 15.48
N PHE A 248 -16.61 -0.74 14.33
CA PHE A 248 -15.34 -0.02 14.23
C PHE A 248 -15.42 1.43 14.70
N ASN A 249 -16.61 2.04 14.70
CA ASN A 249 -16.78 3.41 15.18
C ASN A 249 -16.69 3.47 16.71
N LEU A 250 -17.16 2.44 17.41
CA LEU A 250 -17.04 2.34 18.86
C LEU A 250 -15.65 1.85 19.29
N ALA A 251 -14.94 1.12 18.42
CA ALA A 251 -13.61 0.61 18.68
C ALA A 251 -12.48 1.66 18.54
N LEU A 252 -12.68 2.69 17.71
CA LEU A 252 -11.78 3.84 17.52
C LEU A 252 -11.95 4.89 18.62
#